data_AF-A0A7S4D995-F1
#
_entry.id   AF-A0A7S4D995-F1
#
_cell.length_a   1.000
_cell.length_b   1.000
_cell.length_c   1.000
_cell.angle_alpha   90.00
_cell.angle_beta   90.00
_cell.angle_gamma   90.00
#
_symmetry.space_group_name_H-M   'P 1'
#
loop_
_entity.id
_entity.type
_entity.pdbx_description
1 polymer ?
#
loop_
_entity_poly.entity_id
_entity_poly.type
_entity_poly.pdbx_seq_one_letter_code
_entity_poly.pdbx_strand_id
1 'polypeptide(L)'
;MDFLCQATLFRGHEYKTPKSPRRTASRLLLLFLSRTFLLAWVASDPLNYLHIEMECLSAEYLSNLFSSRPQIFVAVEPKASGTSWIGFAKQCSGFGVTGYGNVFEDLFDYENFEKSPIIIASHVNNPTKLIDLMRNVPGSSVLLYVHREETDRLASALKHVVRMRICANPDNNILTPVFSQQKPFLRCILNETELVDQVLRHPRYEMRSSSDKLLGCKFWQTAEMLWPNLLFSDFANSDMLKKLISTTYCPHVNPVKMHRAHAPGSGVFVLSVNGTHVPLDEWVAQKRLVMQYALKMGSNTDLDGAPLDQCLRPIHYLEKVISNCSSGVSRLL
;
A
#
# COMPACT_ATOMS: atom_id res chain seq x y z
N MET A 1 3.05 45.78 -9.64
CA MET A 1 4.44 45.33 -9.87
C MET A 1 4.31 44.00 -10.59
N ASP A 2 4.19 44.11 -11.91
CA ASP A 2 3.89 43.01 -12.82
C ASP A 2 5.19 42.45 -13.38
N PHE A 3 5.35 41.13 -13.34
CA PHE A 3 6.33 40.43 -14.16
C PHE A 3 5.62 39.32 -14.93
N LEU A 4 5.23 39.68 -16.15
CA LEU A 4 5.01 38.79 -17.28
C LEU A 4 6.34 38.15 -17.68
N CYS A 5 6.38 36.84 -17.88
CA CYS A 5 7.44 36.20 -18.65
C CYS A 5 6.79 35.30 -19.71
N GLN A 6 6.87 35.76 -20.96
CA GLN A 6 6.48 35.04 -22.17
C GLN A 6 7.56 34.01 -22.52
N ALA A 7 7.15 32.78 -22.83
CA ALA A 7 8.01 31.79 -23.47
C ALA A 7 7.72 31.78 -24.98
N THR A 8 8.74 32.10 -25.78
CA THR A 8 8.68 32.05 -27.24
C THR A 8 9.34 30.77 -27.77
N LEU A 9 8.63 30.12 -28.69
CA LEU A 9 9.08 29.01 -29.52
C LEU A 9 10.34 29.35 -30.33
N PHE A 10 11.25 28.37 -30.48
CA PHE A 10 12.16 28.31 -31.63
C PHE A 10 12.21 26.89 -32.21
N ARG A 11 11.66 26.75 -33.43
CA ARG A 11 11.98 25.72 -34.43
C ARG A 11 12.59 26.46 -35.61
N GLY A 12 13.70 25.96 -36.15
CA GLY A 12 14.25 26.49 -37.39
C GLY A 12 15.62 25.91 -37.71
N HIS A 13 15.62 24.86 -38.54
CA HIS A 13 16.79 24.34 -39.25
C HIS A 13 17.48 25.43 -40.08
N GLU A 14 18.81 25.39 -40.17
CA GLU A 14 19.50 25.54 -41.44
C GLU A 14 20.94 24.99 -41.38
N TYR A 15 21.21 24.03 -42.26
CA TYR A 15 22.53 23.45 -42.54
C TYR A 15 23.27 24.34 -43.53
N LYS A 16 24.47 24.82 -43.19
CA LYS A 16 25.51 25.15 -44.18
C LYS A 16 26.90 24.83 -43.61
N THR A 17 27.60 23.90 -44.26
CA THR A 17 29.05 23.71 -44.11
C THR A 17 29.80 24.78 -44.88
N PRO A 18 30.99 25.20 -44.40
CA PRO A 18 32.14 25.08 -45.29
C PRO A 18 33.47 24.69 -44.60
N LYS A 19 34.19 23.84 -45.34
CA LYS A 19 35.65 23.70 -45.55
C LYS A 19 36.64 24.27 -44.51
N SER A 20 37.55 23.37 -44.11
CA SER A 20 38.80 23.58 -43.35
C SER A 20 39.71 24.68 -43.91
N PRO A 21 40.67 25.20 -43.09
CA PRO A 21 42.03 24.66 -43.23
C PRO A 21 42.82 24.46 -41.93
N ARG A 22 43.86 23.63 -42.09
CA ARG A 22 44.94 23.19 -41.19
C ARG A 22 45.55 24.26 -40.28
N ARG A 23 45.88 23.85 -39.04
CA ARG A 23 47.08 24.19 -38.23
C ARG A 23 47.16 23.23 -37.04
N THR A 24 47.94 22.14 -37.13
CA THR A 24 49.28 21.95 -36.52
C THR A 24 49.43 22.37 -35.05
N ALA A 25 49.67 21.35 -34.22
CA ALA A 25 50.57 21.32 -33.05
C ALA A 25 50.22 22.12 -31.78
N SER A 26 49.61 21.42 -30.83
CA SER A 26 50.04 21.38 -29.41
C SER A 26 49.40 20.13 -28.78
N ARG A 27 50.09 18.99 -28.80
CA ARG A 27 50.93 18.49 -27.70
C ARG A 27 50.21 18.64 -26.36
N LEU A 28 49.58 17.56 -25.90
CA LEU A 28 50.19 16.69 -24.87
C LEU A 28 50.50 17.46 -23.57
N LEU A 29 49.47 17.94 -22.87
CA LEU A 29 49.58 18.24 -21.43
C LEU A 29 48.22 18.29 -20.69
N LEU A 30 47.21 17.51 -21.14
CA LEU A 30 45.87 17.53 -20.53
C LEU A 30 45.25 16.13 -20.37
N LEU A 31 46.04 15.06 -20.52
CA LEU A 31 45.57 13.67 -20.42
C LEU A 31 46.07 12.91 -19.19
N PHE A 32 46.80 13.56 -18.27
CA PHE A 32 47.31 12.91 -17.05
C PHE A 32 46.75 13.45 -15.72
N LEU A 33 45.86 14.45 -15.75
CA LEU A 33 45.18 14.96 -14.54
C LEU A 33 43.67 14.68 -14.50
N SER A 34 43.12 13.89 -15.44
CA SER A 34 41.69 13.54 -15.44
C SER A 34 41.38 12.10 -15.02
N ARG A 35 42.38 11.24 -14.77
CA ARG A 35 42.15 9.84 -14.37
C ARG A 35 42.30 9.56 -12.88
N THR A 36 43.02 10.39 -12.13
CA THR A 36 43.15 10.24 -10.67
C THR A 36 42.08 10.98 -9.87
N PHE A 37 41.42 11.99 -10.45
CA PHE A 37 40.26 12.66 -9.83
C PHE A 37 38.91 11.98 -10.13
N LEU A 38 38.84 11.12 -11.15
CA LEU A 38 37.62 10.36 -11.48
C LEU A 38 37.53 9.00 -10.76
N LEU A 39 38.59 8.57 -10.07
CA LEU A 39 38.58 7.34 -9.27
C LEU A 39 38.41 7.60 -7.76
N ALA A 40 38.38 8.87 -7.32
CA ALA A 40 38.09 9.24 -5.94
C ALA A 40 36.62 9.62 -5.70
N TRP A 41 35.77 9.60 -6.74
CA TRP A 41 34.35 9.99 -6.66
C TRP A 41 33.39 8.86 -7.09
N VAL A 42 33.81 7.60 -6.89
CA VAL A 42 32.97 6.41 -7.13
C VAL A 42 33.04 5.41 -5.95
N ALA A 43 33.63 5.80 -4.82
CA ALA A 43 33.80 4.90 -3.66
C ALA A 43 33.37 5.54 -2.32
N SER A 44 32.55 6.59 -2.35
CA SER A 44 31.66 6.88 -1.24
C SER A 44 30.41 6.05 -1.48
N ASP A 45 30.38 4.83 -0.93
CA ASP A 45 29.16 4.02 -0.82
C ASP A 45 28.03 4.94 -0.35
N PRO A 46 27.00 5.24 -1.18
CA PRO A 46 25.85 5.96 -0.71
C PRO A 46 24.97 4.94 0.00
N LEU A 47 25.45 4.44 1.14
CA LEU A 47 24.58 3.98 2.22
C LEU A 47 23.89 5.22 2.82
N ASN A 48 23.16 5.95 1.97
CA ASN A 48 22.19 6.94 2.40
C ASN A 48 21.06 6.13 3.01
N TYR A 49 21.21 5.82 4.30
CA TYR A 49 20.13 5.34 5.12
C TYR A 49 18.98 6.32 4.96
N LEU A 50 17.88 5.83 4.40
CA LEU A 50 16.64 6.58 4.35
C LEU A 50 16.20 6.82 5.80
N HIS A 51 16.53 8.00 6.33
CA HIS A 51 16.23 8.37 7.71
C HIS A 51 14.80 8.90 7.76
N ILE A 52 13.85 7.98 7.92
CA ILE A 52 12.44 8.31 8.06
C ILE A 52 12.19 8.72 9.51
N GLU A 53 11.81 9.98 9.71
CA GLU A 53 11.26 10.45 10.97
C GLU A 53 9.73 10.47 10.89
N MET A 54 9.09 10.01 11.96
CA MET A 54 7.63 9.99 12.07
C MET A 54 7.21 10.59 13.39
N GLU A 55 6.10 11.33 13.36
CA GLU A 55 5.46 11.84 14.58
C GLU A 55 4.06 11.29 14.76
N CYS A 56 3.70 10.98 16.01
CA CYS A 56 2.34 10.60 16.38
C CYS A 56 1.44 11.83 16.43
N LEU A 57 0.24 11.71 15.87
CA LEU A 57 -0.74 12.80 15.83
C LEU A 57 -1.80 12.64 16.92
N SER A 58 -2.17 13.71 17.61
CA SER A 58 -3.28 13.68 18.57
C SER A 58 -4.63 13.69 17.86
N ALA A 59 -5.68 13.20 18.52
CA ALA A 59 -7.04 13.26 17.96
C ALA A 59 -7.50 14.71 17.70
N GLU A 60 -7.10 15.65 18.56
CA GLU A 60 -7.38 17.08 18.39
C GLU A 60 -6.69 17.65 17.15
N TYR A 61 -5.40 17.33 16.96
CA TYR A 61 -4.67 17.74 15.76
C TYR A 61 -5.32 17.18 14.49
N LEU A 62 -5.70 15.89 14.50
CA LEU A 62 -6.39 15.26 13.37
C LEU A 62 -7.74 15.93 13.07
N SER A 63 -8.51 16.27 14.10
CA SER A 63 -9.79 16.98 13.92
C SER A 63 -9.60 18.35 13.27
N ASN A 64 -8.59 19.12 13.72
CA ASN A 64 -8.23 20.41 13.14
C ASN A 64 -7.71 20.25 11.69
N LEU A 65 -6.85 19.26 11.45
CA LEU A 65 -6.31 18.96 10.14
C LEU A 65 -7.44 18.63 9.17
N PHE A 66 -8.33 17.69 9.49
CA PHE A 66 -9.47 17.37 8.64
C PHE A 66 -10.37 18.59 8.43
N SER A 67 -10.70 19.34 9.46
CA SER A 67 -11.58 20.52 9.32
C SER A 67 -10.99 21.65 8.46
N SER A 68 -9.66 21.71 8.32
CA SER A 68 -8.97 22.73 7.51
C SER A 68 -8.77 22.34 6.05
N ARG A 69 -9.11 21.11 5.66
CA ARG A 69 -8.75 20.55 4.34
C ARG A 69 -10.00 20.35 3.49
N PRO A 70 -9.98 20.66 2.20
CA PRO A 70 -11.17 20.55 1.35
C PRO A 70 -11.49 19.11 0.97
N GLN A 71 -10.47 18.23 0.91
CA GLN A 71 -10.60 16.87 0.42
C GLN A 71 -9.72 15.89 1.20
N ILE A 72 -10.22 14.67 1.34
CA ILE A 72 -9.54 13.53 1.97
C ILE A 72 -9.53 12.35 1.01
N PHE A 73 -8.34 11.91 0.67
CA PHE A 73 -8.09 10.70 -0.10
C PHE A 73 -7.68 9.60 0.86
N VAL A 74 -8.37 8.46 0.82
CA VAL A 74 -8.11 7.31 1.67
C VAL A 74 -7.64 6.15 0.79
N ALA A 75 -6.33 5.93 0.80
CA ALA A 75 -5.70 4.78 0.17
C ALA A 75 -5.69 3.62 1.15
N VAL A 76 -6.38 2.52 0.82
CA VAL A 76 -6.51 1.38 1.71
C VAL A 76 -5.90 0.14 1.09
N GLU A 77 -4.95 -0.48 1.76
CA GLU A 77 -4.42 -1.74 1.27
C GLU A 77 -5.45 -2.88 1.38
N PRO A 78 -5.26 -3.99 0.63
CA PRO A 78 -6.16 -5.12 0.70
C PRO A 78 -6.23 -5.71 2.11
N LYS A 79 -7.45 -5.88 2.62
CA LYS A 79 -7.76 -6.39 3.97
C LYS A 79 -7.40 -5.46 5.15
N ALA A 80 -7.14 -4.18 4.88
CA ALA A 80 -7.07 -3.11 5.90
C ALA A 80 -8.36 -2.29 5.99
N SER A 81 -9.53 -2.95 5.99
CA SER A 81 -10.85 -2.28 6.12
C SER A 81 -11.34 -1.50 4.88
N GLY A 82 -10.81 -1.77 3.69
CA GLY A 82 -11.14 -0.98 2.48
C GLY A 82 -12.63 -0.99 2.08
N THR A 83 -13.32 -2.14 2.16
CA THR A 83 -14.78 -2.18 1.93
C THR A 83 -15.54 -1.24 2.86
N SER A 84 -15.10 -1.12 4.12
CA SER A 84 -15.73 -0.23 5.08
C SER A 84 -15.44 1.24 4.76
N TRP A 85 -14.22 1.58 4.36
CA TRP A 85 -13.86 2.94 3.96
C TRP A 85 -14.59 3.39 2.68
N ILE A 86 -14.69 2.52 1.69
CA ILE A 86 -15.46 2.78 0.46
C ILE A 86 -16.95 2.98 0.79
N GLY A 87 -17.51 2.12 1.64
CA GLY A 87 -18.90 2.27 2.10
C GLY A 87 -19.15 3.59 2.85
N PHE A 88 -18.20 3.99 3.71
CA PHE A 88 -18.24 5.27 4.41
C PHE A 88 -18.16 6.47 3.45
N ALA A 89 -17.19 6.50 2.54
CA ALA A 89 -17.04 7.56 1.54
C ALA A 89 -18.32 7.70 0.69
N LYS A 90 -18.91 6.58 0.28
CA LYS A 90 -20.19 6.55 -0.45
C LYS A 90 -21.34 7.18 0.32
N GLN A 91 -21.46 6.85 1.61
CA GLN A 91 -22.51 7.43 2.46
C GLN A 91 -22.28 8.92 2.70
N CYS A 92 -21.03 9.33 2.89
CA CYS A 92 -20.68 10.69 3.26
C CYS A 92 -20.76 11.68 2.09
N SER A 93 -20.29 11.29 0.90
CA SER A 93 -20.17 12.18 -0.26
C SER A 93 -21.09 11.80 -1.42
N GLY A 94 -21.94 10.78 -1.27
CA GLY A 94 -22.79 10.27 -2.36
C GLY A 94 -22.03 9.57 -3.50
N PHE A 95 -20.70 9.60 -3.46
CA PHE A 95 -19.82 8.99 -4.44
C PHE A 95 -19.09 7.81 -3.84
N GLY A 96 -19.22 6.67 -4.50
CA GLY A 96 -18.41 5.50 -4.20
C GLY A 96 -18.52 4.55 -5.35
N VAL A 97 -17.39 4.21 -5.96
CA VAL A 97 -17.36 3.22 -7.03
C VAL A 97 -17.63 1.87 -6.39
N THR A 98 -18.80 1.32 -6.67
CA THR A 98 -19.15 -0.04 -6.29
C THR A 98 -18.55 -0.99 -7.31
N GLY A 99 -17.28 -1.33 -7.13
CA GLY A 99 -16.58 -2.29 -7.97
C GLY A 99 -15.20 -2.60 -7.42
N TYR A 100 -14.61 -3.72 -7.84
CA TYR A 100 -13.19 -4.01 -7.61
C TYR A 100 -12.26 -3.09 -8.43
N GLY A 101 -12.83 -2.14 -9.19
CA GLY A 101 -12.09 -1.12 -9.91
C GLY A 101 -11.38 -0.19 -8.93
N ASN A 102 -10.13 0.12 -9.24
CA ASN A 102 -9.34 1.04 -8.46
C ASN A 102 -9.77 2.46 -8.85
N VAL A 103 -10.56 3.12 -7.99
CA VAL A 103 -11.19 4.43 -8.25
C VAL A 103 -10.16 5.48 -8.62
N PHE A 104 -8.93 5.32 -8.15
CA PHE A 104 -7.84 6.22 -8.50
C PHE A 104 -7.54 6.19 -10.00
N GLU A 105 -7.79 5.08 -10.71
CA GLU A 105 -7.61 5.00 -12.16
C GLU A 105 -8.54 5.95 -12.89
N ASP A 106 -9.83 5.88 -12.56
CA ASP A 106 -10.84 6.73 -13.16
C ASP A 106 -10.62 8.21 -12.76
N LEU A 107 -10.13 8.46 -11.53
CA LEU A 107 -9.89 9.81 -11.01
C LEU A 107 -8.80 10.58 -11.74
N PHE A 108 -7.76 9.93 -12.28
CA PHE A 108 -6.71 10.64 -13.02
C PHE A 108 -7.16 11.07 -14.43
N ASP A 109 -8.26 10.51 -14.94
CA ASP A 109 -8.89 10.97 -16.18
C ASP A 109 -9.84 12.16 -15.93
N TYR A 110 -10.19 12.46 -14.67
CA TYR A 110 -10.91 13.69 -14.35
C TYR A 110 -9.92 14.86 -14.26
N GLU A 111 -9.85 15.67 -15.32
CA GLU A 111 -9.09 16.92 -15.37
C GLU A 111 -9.45 17.96 -14.28
N ASN A 112 -10.36 17.66 -13.34
CA ASN A 112 -10.78 18.58 -12.28
C ASN A 112 -11.03 17.87 -10.95
N PHE A 113 -9.97 17.71 -10.14
CA PHE A 113 -10.11 17.33 -8.73
C PHE A 113 -11.04 18.28 -7.96
N GLU A 114 -11.22 19.53 -8.39
CA GLU A 114 -12.15 20.47 -7.74
C GLU A 114 -13.62 20.01 -7.73
N LYS A 115 -14.02 19.19 -8.71
CA LYS A 115 -15.37 18.60 -8.78
C LYS A 115 -15.44 17.24 -8.10
N SER A 116 -14.33 16.76 -7.57
CA SER A 116 -14.28 15.47 -6.90
C SER A 116 -14.98 15.52 -5.55
N PRO A 117 -15.53 14.38 -5.10
CA PRO A 117 -16.15 14.27 -3.79
C PRO A 117 -15.16 14.65 -2.67
N ILE A 118 -15.71 15.14 -1.56
CA ILE A 118 -14.93 15.53 -0.38
C ILE A 118 -14.10 14.35 0.15
N ILE A 119 -14.70 13.16 0.17
CA ILE A 119 -14.02 11.94 0.62
C ILE A 119 -13.97 10.94 -0.53
N ILE A 120 -12.75 10.52 -0.86
CA ILE A 120 -12.49 9.47 -1.83
C ILE A 120 -11.79 8.34 -1.10
N ALA A 121 -12.31 7.11 -1.21
CA ALA A 121 -11.65 5.94 -0.67
C ALA A 121 -11.51 4.87 -1.75
N SER A 122 -10.34 4.23 -1.83
CA SER A 122 -10.15 3.09 -2.72
C SER A 122 -9.09 2.12 -2.25
N HIS A 123 -9.14 0.92 -2.82
CA HIS A 123 -8.11 -0.07 -2.63
C HIS A 123 -6.85 0.28 -3.43
N VAL A 124 -5.69 0.13 -2.81
CA VAL A 124 -4.40 0.26 -3.51
C VAL A 124 -3.65 -1.06 -3.42
N ASN A 125 -3.45 -1.70 -4.56
CA ASN A 125 -2.76 -2.99 -4.69
C ASN A 125 -1.52 -2.93 -5.61
N ASN A 126 -1.18 -1.73 -6.09
CA ASN A 126 -0.05 -1.48 -6.97
C ASN A 126 0.72 -0.24 -6.47
N PRO A 127 2.03 -0.34 -6.20
CA PRO A 127 2.83 0.79 -5.71
C PRO A 127 2.83 1.98 -6.67
N THR A 128 2.78 1.72 -7.98
CA THR A 128 2.74 2.78 -8.99
C THR A 128 1.48 3.62 -8.85
N LYS A 129 0.32 2.99 -8.59
CA LYS A 129 -0.96 3.70 -8.38
C LYS A 129 -0.91 4.57 -7.11
N LEU A 130 -0.25 4.10 -6.05
CA LEU A 130 -0.07 4.88 -4.83
C LEU A 130 0.79 6.12 -5.08
N ILE A 131 1.91 5.93 -5.79
CA ILE A 131 2.82 7.00 -6.18
C ILE A 131 2.14 8.00 -7.12
N ASP A 132 1.34 7.52 -8.07
CA ASP A 132 0.60 8.39 -8.99
C ASP A 132 -0.48 9.17 -8.24
N LEU A 133 -1.15 8.57 -7.26
CA LEU A 133 -2.06 9.28 -6.37
C LEU A 133 -1.34 10.40 -5.62
N MET A 134 -0.20 10.10 -5.02
CA MET A 134 0.65 11.12 -4.41
C MET A 134 1.02 12.21 -5.43
N ARG A 135 1.42 11.89 -6.65
CA ARG A 135 1.83 12.95 -7.58
C ARG A 135 0.71 13.89 -8.03
N ASN A 136 -0.53 13.41 -8.04
CA ASN A 136 -1.63 14.13 -8.68
C ASN A 136 -2.65 14.71 -7.70
N VAL A 137 -2.72 14.23 -6.44
CA VAL A 137 -3.63 14.80 -5.45
C VAL A 137 -3.22 16.25 -5.13
N PRO A 138 -4.17 17.21 -5.04
CA PRO A 138 -3.83 18.58 -4.67
C PRO A 138 -3.14 18.64 -3.31
N GLY A 139 -2.04 19.38 -3.19
CA GLY A 139 -1.28 19.51 -1.94
C GLY A 139 -2.07 20.15 -0.78
N SER A 140 -3.22 20.77 -1.07
CA SER A 140 -4.18 21.24 -0.07
C SER A 140 -4.99 20.11 0.56
N SER A 141 -4.96 18.89 0.03
CA SER A 141 -5.73 17.72 0.51
C SER A 141 -4.97 16.91 1.55
N VAL A 142 -5.68 16.00 2.23
CA VAL A 142 -5.06 14.95 3.05
C VAL A 142 -5.04 13.64 2.28
N LEU A 143 -3.90 12.96 2.29
CA LEU A 143 -3.80 11.57 1.86
C LEU A 143 -3.61 10.68 3.09
N LEU A 144 -4.62 9.88 3.41
CA LEU A 144 -4.60 8.90 4.48
C LEU A 144 -4.33 7.51 3.89
N TYR A 145 -3.16 6.94 4.20
CA TYR A 145 -2.86 5.54 3.94
C TYR A 145 -3.25 4.69 5.15
N VAL A 146 -4.16 3.73 4.94
CA VAL A 146 -4.62 2.80 5.98
C VAL A 146 -3.86 1.49 5.83
N HIS A 147 -2.99 1.23 6.81
CA HIS A 147 -2.10 0.08 6.93
C HIS A 147 -2.69 -0.98 7.85
N ARG A 148 -2.29 -2.23 7.67
CA ARG A 148 -2.50 -3.33 8.60
C ARG A 148 -1.21 -4.15 8.65
N GLU A 149 -0.82 -4.56 9.85
CA GLU A 149 0.34 -5.44 10.02
C GLU A 149 0.24 -6.65 9.07
N GLU A 150 1.32 -6.89 8.33
CA GLU A 150 1.28 -7.77 7.15
C GLU A 150 0.87 -9.20 7.51
N THR A 151 1.29 -9.74 8.66
CA THR A 151 0.88 -11.08 9.13
C THR A 151 -0.63 -11.15 9.37
N ASP A 152 -1.20 -10.16 10.05
CA ASP A 152 -2.63 -10.05 10.28
C ASP A 152 -3.42 -9.84 8.99
N ARG A 153 -2.89 -9.04 8.08
CA ARG A 153 -3.45 -8.82 6.75
C ARG A 153 -3.50 -10.11 5.95
N LEU A 154 -2.43 -10.90 5.96
CA LEU A 154 -2.34 -12.20 5.30
C LEU A 154 -3.26 -13.24 5.91
N ALA A 155 -3.31 -13.33 7.23
CA ALA A 155 -4.25 -14.19 7.94
C ALA A 155 -5.70 -13.87 7.51
N SER A 156 -6.02 -12.57 7.39
CA SER A 156 -7.32 -12.12 6.90
C SER A 156 -7.54 -12.43 5.41
N ALA A 157 -6.52 -12.27 4.57
CA ALA A 157 -6.58 -12.55 3.14
C ALA A 157 -6.78 -14.04 2.87
N LEU A 158 -6.09 -14.91 3.61
CA LEU A 158 -6.18 -16.36 3.47
C LEU A 158 -7.59 -16.83 3.82
N LYS A 159 -8.11 -16.37 4.96
CA LYS A 159 -9.48 -16.66 5.38
C LYS A 159 -10.49 -16.24 4.31
N HIS A 160 -10.29 -15.08 3.71
CA HIS A 160 -11.15 -14.59 2.64
C HIS A 160 -11.06 -15.44 1.38
N VAL A 161 -9.86 -15.74 0.88
CA VAL A 161 -9.65 -16.55 -0.33
C VAL A 161 -10.24 -17.94 -0.13
N VAL A 162 -9.98 -18.57 1.01
CA VAL A 162 -10.54 -19.89 1.34
C VAL A 162 -12.07 -19.86 1.35
N ARG A 163 -12.68 -18.91 2.07
CA ARG A 163 -14.15 -18.86 2.20
C ARG A 163 -14.83 -18.48 0.89
N MET A 164 -14.36 -17.41 0.24
CA MET A 164 -15.09 -16.75 -0.84
C MET A 164 -14.68 -17.22 -2.23
N ARG A 165 -13.46 -17.74 -2.40
CA ARG A 165 -12.97 -18.23 -3.69
C ARG A 165 -13.01 -19.75 -3.73
N ILE A 166 -12.40 -20.41 -2.75
CA ILE A 166 -12.26 -21.87 -2.75
C ILE A 166 -13.56 -22.58 -2.38
N CYS A 167 -14.05 -22.37 -1.17
CA CYS A 167 -15.22 -23.09 -0.66
C CYS A 167 -16.55 -22.65 -1.29
N ALA A 168 -16.67 -21.38 -1.66
CA ALA A 168 -17.91 -20.86 -2.26
C ALA A 168 -18.05 -21.17 -3.76
N ASN A 169 -16.96 -21.49 -4.48
CA ASN A 169 -16.98 -21.70 -5.94
C ASN A 169 -16.12 -22.89 -6.39
N PRO A 170 -16.32 -24.10 -5.83
CA PRO A 170 -15.37 -25.22 -5.93
C PRO A 170 -14.95 -25.61 -7.35
N ASP A 171 -15.83 -25.47 -8.33
CA ASP A 171 -15.62 -25.94 -9.71
C ASP A 171 -14.52 -25.20 -10.48
N ASN A 172 -14.10 -24.01 -10.02
CA ASN A 172 -13.14 -23.15 -10.71
C ASN A 172 -11.89 -22.84 -9.87
N ASN A 173 -11.48 -23.76 -8.99
CA ASN A 173 -10.38 -23.54 -8.07
C ASN A 173 -9.18 -24.45 -8.29
N ILE A 174 -8.02 -23.94 -7.85
CA ILE A 174 -6.76 -24.68 -7.74
C ILE A 174 -6.76 -25.80 -6.70
N LEU A 175 -7.72 -25.75 -5.77
CA LEU A 175 -7.92 -26.73 -4.74
C LEU A 175 -9.29 -27.33 -4.93
N THR A 176 -9.38 -28.65 -4.79
CA THR A 176 -10.65 -29.38 -4.82
C THR A 176 -11.09 -29.63 -3.37
N PRO A 177 -11.90 -28.74 -2.77
CA PRO A 177 -12.40 -28.96 -1.42
C PRO A 177 -13.23 -30.24 -1.34
N VAL A 178 -13.09 -30.98 -0.24
CA VAL A 178 -13.98 -32.09 0.07
C VAL A 178 -15.16 -31.56 0.88
N PHE A 179 -16.37 -31.75 0.38
CA PHE A 179 -17.57 -31.35 1.10
C PHE A 179 -18.14 -32.52 1.91
N SER A 180 -18.26 -32.34 3.23
CA SER A 180 -18.89 -33.30 4.12
C SER A 180 -20.22 -32.76 4.61
N GLN A 181 -21.30 -33.49 4.34
CA GLN A 181 -22.63 -33.19 4.89
C GLN A 181 -22.69 -33.68 6.34
N GLN A 182 -22.40 -32.79 7.30
CA GLN A 182 -22.71 -33.03 8.71
C GLN A 182 -23.80 -32.06 9.14
N LYS A 183 -25.04 -32.55 9.27
CA LYS A 183 -26.18 -31.73 9.67
C LYS A 183 -25.84 -30.94 10.96
N PRO A 184 -26.13 -29.62 11.02
CA PRO A 184 -26.96 -28.85 10.08
C PRO A 184 -26.21 -28.11 8.96
N PHE A 185 -24.88 -28.24 8.80
CA PHE A 185 -24.10 -27.41 7.87
C PHE A 185 -23.22 -28.22 6.91
N LEU A 186 -23.11 -27.77 5.66
CA LEU A 186 -22.13 -28.28 4.71
C LEU A 186 -20.73 -27.87 5.18
N ARG A 187 -19.85 -28.85 5.42
CA ARG A 187 -18.46 -28.59 5.76
C ARG A 187 -17.58 -28.58 4.51
N CYS A 188 -16.85 -27.51 4.28
CA CYS A 188 -15.77 -27.44 3.30
C CYS A 188 -14.47 -27.88 3.99
N ILE A 189 -13.86 -28.97 3.55
CA ILE A 189 -12.63 -29.52 4.13
C ILE A 189 -11.50 -29.37 3.11
N LEU A 190 -10.40 -28.77 3.52
CA LEU A 190 -9.21 -28.54 2.70
C LEU A 190 -8.04 -29.37 3.21
N ASN A 191 -7.26 -29.99 2.33
CA ASN A 191 -6.02 -30.65 2.70
C ASN A 191 -4.95 -29.61 3.09
N GLU A 192 -4.30 -29.78 4.25
CA GLU A 192 -3.27 -28.84 4.73
C GLU A 192 -2.11 -28.68 3.75
N THR A 193 -1.55 -29.79 3.25
CA THR A 193 -0.39 -29.78 2.35
C THR A 193 -0.71 -29.01 1.07
N GLU A 194 -1.86 -29.29 0.46
CA GLU A 194 -2.29 -28.58 -0.75
C GLU A 194 -2.56 -27.10 -0.48
N LEU A 195 -3.18 -26.77 0.66
CA LEU A 195 -3.44 -25.38 1.05
C LEU A 195 -2.12 -24.59 1.18
N VAL A 196 -1.11 -25.18 1.83
CA VAL A 196 0.21 -24.56 1.95
C VAL A 196 0.87 -24.42 0.57
N ASP A 197 0.90 -25.49 -0.22
CA ASP A 197 1.63 -25.51 -1.48
C ASP A 197 1.00 -24.65 -2.57
N GLN A 198 -0.33 -24.66 -2.70
CA GLN A 198 -1.03 -23.98 -3.80
C GLN A 198 -1.47 -22.55 -3.44
N VAL A 199 -1.68 -22.24 -2.16
CA VAL A 199 -2.19 -20.92 -1.74
C VAL A 199 -1.13 -20.09 -1.03
N LEU A 200 -0.40 -20.66 -0.07
CA LEU A 200 0.62 -19.88 0.67
C LEU A 200 1.90 -19.69 -0.14
N ARG A 201 2.43 -20.75 -0.76
CA ARG A 201 3.66 -20.66 -1.58
C ARG A 201 3.43 -20.00 -2.94
N HIS A 202 2.21 -20.06 -3.47
CA HIS A 202 1.83 -19.45 -4.75
C HIS A 202 0.66 -18.49 -4.58
N PRO A 203 0.85 -17.35 -3.87
CA PRO A 203 -0.24 -16.48 -3.48
C PRO A 203 -0.99 -15.90 -4.68
N ARG A 204 -2.33 -16.03 -4.65
CA ARG A 204 -3.28 -15.51 -5.64
C ARG A 204 -4.24 -14.51 -5.02
N TYR A 205 -4.97 -13.77 -5.86
CA TYR A 205 -5.99 -12.81 -5.42
C TYR A 205 -5.42 -11.81 -4.40
N GLU A 206 -6.13 -11.53 -3.31
CA GLU A 206 -5.69 -10.59 -2.26
C GLU A 206 -4.49 -11.09 -1.45
N MET A 207 -4.12 -12.37 -1.53
CA MET A 207 -2.87 -12.88 -0.92
C MET A 207 -1.63 -12.33 -1.63
N ARG A 208 -1.73 -12.02 -2.94
CA ARG A 208 -0.58 -11.57 -3.74
C ARG A 208 -0.18 -10.12 -3.46
N SER A 209 -1.15 -9.33 -3.00
CA SER A 209 -0.94 -7.93 -2.61
C SER A 209 -0.31 -7.92 -1.23
N SER A 210 0.82 -7.26 -1.06
CA SER A 210 1.58 -7.19 0.19
C SER A 210 2.03 -5.76 0.43
N SER A 211 2.01 -5.32 1.68
CA SER A 211 2.44 -3.97 2.06
C SER A 211 3.90 -3.72 1.69
N ASP A 212 4.75 -4.75 1.74
CA ASP A 212 6.16 -4.71 1.32
C ASP A 212 6.35 -4.28 -0.13
N LYS A 213 5.40 -4.65 -1.00
CA LYS A 213 5.41 -4.24 -2.41
C LYS A 213 4.84 -2.85 -2.60
N LEU A 214 3.90 -2.42 -1.76
CA LEU A 214 3.26 -1.11 -1.84
C LEU A 214 4.18 -0.01 -1.29
N LEU A 215 4.80 -0.27 -0.15
CA LEU A 215 5.63 0.64 0.63
C LEU A 215 7.13 0.35 0.42
N GLY A 216 7.54 0.06 -0.82
CA GLY A 216 8.94 -0.17 -1.17
C GLY A 216 9.76 1.12 -1.29
N CYS A 217 11.04 1.01 -1.71
CA CYS A 217 11.98 2.15 -1.77
C CYS A 217 11.40 3.38 -2.49
N LYS A 218 10.83 3.13 -3.67
CA LYS A 218 10.31 4.17 -4.55
C LYS A 218 9.16 4.93 -3.90
N PHE A 219 8.33 4.23 -3.12
CA PHE A 219 7.25 4.86 -2.37
C PHE A 219 7.83 5.82 -1.34
N TRP A 220 8.74 5.36 -0.48
CA TRP A 220 9.28 6.19 0.60
C TRP A 220 10.07 7.40 0.10
N GLN A 221 10.90 7.21 -0.93
CA GLN A 221 11.59 8.32 -1.59
C GLN A 221 10.58 9.35 -2.15
N THR A 222 9.47 8.86 -2.72
CA THR A 222 8.41 9.76 -3.21
C THR A 222 7.67 10.46 -2.07
N ALA A 223 7.42 9.76 -0.96
CA ALA A 223 6.74 10.31 0.21
C ALA A 223 7.52 11.46 0.83
N GLU A 224 8.81 11.26 1.04
CA GLU A 224 9.74 12.27 1.56
C GLU A 224 9.79 13.51 0.66
N MET A 225 9.80 13.33 -0.67
CA MET A 225 9.88 14.45 -1.61
C MET A 225 8.57 15.24 -1.78
N LEU A 226 7.42 14.57 -1.68
CA LEU A 226 6.17 15.14 -2.22
C LEU A 226 5.07 15.38 -1.17
N TRP A 227 5.07 14.70 -0.01
CA TRP A 227 3.86 14.65 0.82
C TRP A 227 4.06 14.90 2.32
N PRO A 228 4.12 16.18 2.75
CA PRO A 228 4.02 16.54 4.17
C PRO A 228 2.62 16.25 4.77
N ASN A 229 1.59 16.03 3.94
CA ASN A 229 0.21 15.73 4.38
C ASN A 229 -0.17 14.25 4.21
N LEU A 230 0.82 13.36 4.01
CA LEU A 230 0.58 11.91 4.04
C LEU A 230 0.49 11.45 5.49
N LEU A 231 -0.66 10.89 5.83
CA LEU A 231 -0.93 10.27 7.12
C LEU A 231 -0.91 8.76 6.97
N PHE A 232 -0.35 8.07 7.95
CA PHE A 232 -0.43 6.62 8.06
C PHE A 232 -1.26 6.25 9.27
N SER A 233 -2.17 5.29 9.12
CA SER A 233 -2.99 4.80 10.23
C SER A 233 -3.14 3.29 10.23
N ASP A 234 -3.14 2.70 11.42
CA ASP A 234 -3.52 1.29 11.59
C ASP A 234 -5.03 1.13 11.35
N PHE A 235 -5.41 0.10 10.60
CA PHE A 235 -6.79 -0.22 10.28
C PHE A 235 -7.70 -0.33 11.52
N ALA A 236 -7.17 -0.72 12.68
CA ALA A 236 -7.89 -0.80 13.95
C ALA A 236 -8.49 0.56 14.37
N ASN A 237 -7.88 1.66 13.93
CA ASN A 237 -8.33 3.03 14.22
C ASN A 237 -9.31 3.59 13.17
N SER A 238 -9.71 2.77 12.19
CA SER A 238 -10.61 3.19 11.11
C SER A 238 -11.93 3.77 11.63
N ASP A 239 -12.52 3.19 12.70
CA ASP A 239 -13.79 3.66 13.24
C ASP A 239 -13.66 5.03 13.92
N MET A 240 -12.55 5.25 14.65
CA MET A 240 -12.24 6.56 15.24
C MET A 240 -12.06 7.61 14.14
N LEU A 241 -11.28 7.30 13.10
CA LEU A 241 -11.03 8.25 12.00
C LEU A 241 -12.28 8.58 11.20
N LYS A 242 -13.11 7.58 10.87
CA LYS A 242 -14.40 7.82 10.23
C LYS A 242 -15.29 8.71 11.07
N LYS A 243 -15.28 8.55 12.39
CA LYS A 243 -16.04 9.41 13.32
C LYS A 243 -15.52 10.85 13.32
N LEU A 244 -14.20 11.05 13.38
CA LEU A 244 -13.59 12.39 13.30
C LEU A 244 -13.90 13.08 11.97
N ILE A 245 -13.83 12.34 10.87
CA ILE A 245 -14.12 12.86 9.54
C ILE A 245 -15.63 13.15 9.39
N SER A 246 -16.49 12.27 9.89
CA SER A 246 -17.95 12.44 9.76
C SER A 246 -18.47 13.65 10.53
N THR A 247 -17.89 13.99 11.68
CA THR A 247 -18.30 15.18 12.44
C THR A 247 -18.11 16.47 11.64
N THR A 248 -17.11 16.50 10.75
CA THR A 248 -16.81 17.67 9.93
C THR A 248 -17.62 17.69 8.64
N TYR A 249 -17.63 16.59 7.88
CA TYR A 249 -18.13 16.62 6.50
C TYR A 249 -19.51 16.00 6.29
N CYS A 250 -19.95 15.11 7.18
CA CYS A 250 -21.23 14.41 7.03
C CYS A 250 -21.80 14.00 8.39
N PRO A 251 -22.24 14.97 9.21
CA PRO A 251 -22.69 14.72 10.59
C PRO A 251 -23.94 13.82 10.69
N HIS A 252 -24.67 13.66 9.58
CA HIS A 252 -25.82 12.76 9.46
C HIS A 252 -25.41 11.28 9.27
N VAL A 253 -24.17 11.01 8.85
CA VAL A 253 -23.64 9.66 8.72
C VAL A 253 -23.11 9.23 10.08
N ASN A 254 -23.78 8.27 10.72
CA ASN A 254 -23.20 7.56 11.84
C ASN A 254 -22.31 6.46 11.27
N PRO A 255 -20.97 6.53 11.41
CA PRO A 255 -20.09 5.46 10.97
C PRO A 255 -20.32 4.24 11.87
N VAL A 256 -21.32 3.43 11.53
CA VAL A 256 -21.59 2.17 12.21
C VAL A 256 -20.34 1.29 12.08
N LYS A 257 -20.06 0.48 13.11
CA LYS A 257 -19.08 -0.62 13.07
C LYS A 257 -19.37 -1.53 11.87
N MET A 258 -18.79 -1.21 10.72
CA MET A 258 -18.87 -2.01 9.50
C MET A 258 -17.95 -3.24 9.58
N HIS A 259 -17.20 -3.38 10.67
CA HIS A 259 -16.44 -4.58 10.99
C HIS A 259 -17.41 -5.65 11.50
N ARG A 260 -18.29 -6.15 10.63
CA ARG A 260 -18.93 -7.43 10.91
C ARG A 260 -17.85 -8.48 10.81
N ALA A 261 -17.37 -8.95 11.96
CA ALA A 261 -16.68 -10.24 12.01
C ALA A 261 -17.56 -11.24 11.24
N HIS A 262 -16.97 -11.97 10.31
CA HIS A 262 -17.68 -13.08 9.67
C HIS A 262 -18.27 -13.94 10.78
N ALA A 263 -19.57 -14.25 10.68
CA ALA A 263 -20.26 -15.00 11.72
C ALA A 263 -19.42 -16.22 12.12
N PRO A 264 -19.10 -16.41 13.42
CA PRO A 264 -18.35 -17.56 13.86
C PRO A 264 -19.09 -18.83 13.42
N GLY A 265 -18.37 -19.75 12.76
CA GLY A 265 -18.96 -20.97 12.24
C GLY A 265 -19.08 -21.08 10.72
N SER A 266 -18.30 -20.34 9.92
CA SER A 266 -18.07 -20.74 8.53
C SER A 266 -17.64 -22.21 8.56
N GLY A 267 -18.39 -23.13 7.96
CA GLY A 267 -18.15 -24.58 8.00
C GLY A 267 -16.86 -25.02 7.30
N VAL A 268 -15.78 -24.26 7.40
CA VAL A 268 -14.50 -24.50 6.74
C VAL A 268 -13.50 -25.08 7.73
N PHE A 269 -12.97 -26.24 7.38
CA PHE A 269 -12.00 -26.98 8.17
C PHE A 269 -10.78 -27.28 7.30
N VAL A 270 -9.62 -27.39 7.94
CA VAL A 270 -8.40 -27.89 7.34
C VAL A 270 -8.16 -29.29 7.91
N LEU A 271 -8.03 -30.28 7.03
CA LEU A 271 -7.54 -31.61 7.36
C LEU A 271 -6.03 -31.51 7.55
N SER A 272 -5.60 -31.55 8.80
CA SER A 272 -4.19 -31.46 9.15
C SER A 272 -3.39 -32.65 8.64
N VAL A 273 -2.07 -32.50 8.59
CA VAL A 273 -1.15 -33.60 8.25
C VAL A 273 -1.29 -34.81 9.19
N ASN A 274 -1.82 -34.61 10.40
CA ASN A 274 -2.09 -35.67 11.38
C ASN A 274 -3.50 -36.29 11.22
N GLY A 275 -4.25 -35.90 10.20
CA GLY A 275 -5.61 -36.38 9.95
C GLY A 275 -6.70 -35.70 10.78
N THR A 276 -6.39 -34.65 11.55
CA THR A 276 -7.36 -33.95 12.39
C THR A 276 -8.05 -32.82 11.63
N HIS A 277 -9.36 -32.64 11.82
CA HIS A 277 -10.08 -31.49 11.26
C HIS A 277 -9.95 -30.29 12.20
N VAL A 278 -9.25 -29.26 11.75
CA VAL A 278 -9.05 -28.02 12.51
C VAL A 278 -9.88 -26.90 11.88
N PRO A 279 -10.70 -26.15 12.63
CA PRO A 279 -11.40 -24.98 12.10
C PRO A 279 -10.42 -24.00 11.45
N LEU A 280 -10.79 -23.41 10.30
CA LEU A 280 -9.88 -22.53 9.56
C LEU A 280 -9.31 -21.39 10.41
N ASP A 281 -10.12 -20.76 11.26
CA ASP A 281 -9.65 -19.65 12.09
C ASP A 281 -8.57 -20.08 13.09
N GLU A 282 -8.72 -21.28 13.67
CA GLU A 282 -7.77 -21.88 14.59
C GLU A 282 -6.48 -22.30 13.85
N TRP A 283 -6.63 -22.97 12.70
CA TRP A 283 -5.49 -23.36 11.87
C TRP A 283 -4.65 -22.14 11.45
N VAL A 284 -5.29 -21.05 11.01
CA VAL A 284 -4.61 -19.80 10.63
C VAL A 284 -3.87 -19.18 11.83
N ALA A 285 -4.45 -19.23 13.03
CA ALA A 285 -3.79 -18.75 14.24
C ALA A 285 -2.56 -19.59 14.61
N GLN A 286 -2.64 -20.91 14.49
CA GLN A 286 -1.52 -21.83 14.76
C GLN A 286 -0.39 -21.69 13.72
N LYS A 287 -0.71 -21.34 12.47
CA LYS A 287 0.24 -21.29 11.35
C LYS A 287 0.79 -19.90 11.05
N ARG A 288 0.65 -18.93 11.96
CA ARG A 288 1.16 -17.55 11.77
C ARG A 288 2.64 -17.51 11.35
N LEU A 289 3.50 -18.21 12.06
CA LEU A 289 4.93 -18.26 11.74
C LEU A 289 5.21 -18.94 10.39
N VAL A 290 4.42 -19.94 10.01
CA VAL A 290 4.55 -20.61 8.71
C VAL A 290 4.16 -19.65 7.58
N MET A 291 3.13 -18.82 7.78
CA MET A 291 2.76 -17.78 6.82
C MET A 291 3.86 -16.73 6.67
N GLN A 292 4.45 -16.28 7.79
CA GLN A 292 5.62 -15.39 7.79
C GLN A 292 6.78 -15.99 6.99
N TYR A 293 7.15 -17.23 7.29
CA TYR A 293 8.23 -17.92 6.59
C TYR A 293 7.94 -18.13 5.10
N ALA A 294 6.76 -18.63 4.75
CA ALA A 294 6.40 -18.94 3.36
C ALA A 294 6.41 -17.70 2.45
N LEU A 295 6.17 -16.53 3.03
CA LEU A 295 6.12 -15.25 2.32
C LEU A 295 7.40 -14.43 2.51
N LYS A 296 8.43 -15.02 3.11
CA LYS A 296 9.73 -14.40 3.38
C LYS A 296 9.63 -13.13 4.24
N MET A 297 8.66 -13.09 5.15
CA MET A 297 8.47 -11.97 6.07
C MET A 297 9.39 -12.14 7.28
N GLY A 298 10.16 -11.10 7.62
CA GLY A 298 10.94 -11.04 8.88
C GLY A 298 12.30 -11.75 8.88
N SER A 299 12.82 -12.24 7.75
CA SER A 299 14.21 -12.67 7.70
C SER A 299 15.11 -11.42 7.54
N ASN A 300 15.87 -11.04 8.57
CA ASN A 300 16.87 -9.94 8.54
C ASN A 300 17.94 -10.08 7.43
N THR A 301 17.92 -11.21 6.76
CA THR A 301 18.59 -11.48 5.51
C THR A 301 17.54 -11.96 4.50
N ASP A 302 17.60 -11.55 3.25
CA ASP A 302 16.96 -12.32 2.17
C ASP A 302 17.46 -13.78 2.27
N LEU A 303 16.72 -14.77 1.77
CA LEU A 303 17.07 -16.20 1.95
C LEU A 303 18.48 -16.57 1.46
N ASP A 304 19.12 -15.68 0.70
CA ASP A 304 20.48 -15.78 0.17
C ASP A 304 21.55 -15.08 1.05
N GLY A 305 21.21 -14.64 2.27
CA GLY A 305 22.14 -13.93 3.16
C GLY A 305 22.36 -12.46 2.81
N ALA A 306 21.65 -11.92 1.82
CA ALA A 306 21.68 -10.51 1.48
C ALA A 306 21.04 -9.68 2.62
N PRO A 307 21.61 -8.52 3.02
CA PRO A 307 21.01 -7.67 4.05
C PRO A 307 19.55 -7.37 3.72
N LEU A 308 18.64 -7.41 4.72
CA LEU A 308 17.26 -6.94 4.57
C LEU A 308 17.28 -5.66 3.72
N ASP A 309 16.58 -5.69 2.58
CA ASP A 309 16.50 -4.55 1.68
C ASP A 309 16.23 -3.31 2.54
N GLN A 310 17.11 -2.30 2.45
CA GLN A 310 17.08 -1.14 3.33
C GLN A 310 15.71 -0.47 3.33
N CYS A 311 14.95 -0.70 2.28
CA CYS A 311 13.60 -0.20 2.05
C CYS A 311 12.47 -0.91 2.80
N LEU A 312 12.71 -2.08 3.41
CA LEU A 312 11.73 -2.74 4.28
C LEU A 312 11.78 -2.25 5.73
N ARG A 313 12.92 -1.69 6.17
CA ARG A 313 13.05 -1.13 7.53
C ARG A 313 12.02 -0.03 7.82
N PRO A 314 11.74 0.90 6.89
CA PRO A 314 10.63 1.83 7.00
C PRO A 314 9.28 1.22 7.40
N ILE A 315 8.94 0.04 6.88
CA ILE A 315 7.63 -0.59 7.13
C ILE A 315 7.56 -1.10 8.56
N HIS A 316 8.59 -1.81 9.03
CA HIS A 316 8.64 -2.25 10.42
C HIS A 316 8.72 -1.09 11.40
N TYR A 317 9.42 -0.01 11.03
CA TYR A 317 9.44 1.22 11.80
C TYR A 317 8.05 1.86 11.86
N LEU A 318 7.37 1.97 10.72
CA LEU A 318 5.99 2.47 10.61
C LEU A 318 5.05 1.69 11.54
N GLU A 319 5.07 0.36 11.46
CA GLU A 319 4.24 -0.52 12.29
C GLU A 319 4.46 -0.26 13.78
N LYS A 320 5.74 -0.18 14.19
CA LYS A 320 6.13 0.12 15.57
C LYS A 320 5.70 1.52 16.01
N VAL A 321 5.84 2.53 15.15
CA VAL A 321 5.45 3.91 15.48
C VAL A 321 3.93 3.98 15.64
N ILE A 322 3.17 3.51 14.66
CA ILE A 322 1.71 3.56 14.68
C ILE A 322 1.15 2.79 15.89
N SER A 323 1.68 1.60 16.21
CA SER A 323 1.22 0.83 17.36
C SER A 323 1.44 1.54 18.71
N ASN A 324 2.41 2.47 18.76
CA ASN A 324 2.72 3.26 19.95
C ASN A 324 2.00 4.61 19.99
N CYS A 325 1.38 5.04 18.89
CA CYS A 325 0.58 6.26 18.86
C CYS A 325 -0.78 6.00 19.53
N SER A 326 -1.17 6.84 20.49
CA SER A 326 -2.47 6.72 21.17
C SER A 326 -3.68 6.88 20.24
N SER A 327 -3.51 7.63 19.14
CA SER A 327 -4.49 7.77 18.04
C SER A 327 -4.36 6.66 16.98
N GLY A 328 -3.25 5.93 17.00
CA GLY A 328 -2.80 5.05 15.92
C GLY A 328 -2.74 5.74 14.55
N VAL A 329 -2.35 7.03 14.53
CA VAL A 329 -2.02 7.79 13.33
C VAL A 329 -0.67 8.47 13.50
N SER A 330 0.13 8.42 12.44
CA SER A 330 1.41 9.12 12.33
C SER A 330 1.51 9.88 11.00
N ARG A 331 2.44 10.83 10.91
CA ARG A 331 2.86 11.44 9.65
C ARG A 331 4.38 11.40 9.52
N LEU A 332 4.84 11.47 8.28
CA LEU A 332 6.25 11.68 7.95
C LEU A 332 6.66 13.13 8.30
N LEU A 333 7.86 13.30 8.84
CA LEU A 333 8.44 14.61 9.19
C LEU A 333 9.31 15.19 8.07
#